data_AF-A0A2N1R0B7-F1
#
_entry.id   AF-A0A2N1R0B7-F1
#
_cell.length_a   1.000
_cell.length_b   1.000
_cell.length_c   1.000
_cell.angle_alpha   90.00
_cell.angle_beta   90.00
_cell.angle_gamma   90.00
#
_symmetry.space_group_name_H-M   'P 1'
#
loop_
_entity.id
_entity.type
_entity.pdbx_description
1 polymer ?
#
loop_
_entity_poly.entity_id
_entity_poly.type
_entity_poly.pdbx_seq_one_letter_code
_entity_poly.pdbx_strand_id
1 'polypeptide(L)'
;MTEERAPSLLALGYECLKNADLGNASRFFEEALHEDFDNAEVLFSMKCAQFWQGCIDETSQLEKPLAKGDHIVARWKSFQVFLTRIPGDFEMARYAFKRMVFSVALDFFLAIPDEEKEALDAEFDLRAGRCRKALGDYETAQQHLERAVKTRKDDARCLAELADCHGLSGEQSASKVLFREAFFIGPDKIDIELLESDMIQKLAGKVRERELSEKEVPEWIPVYGELTGLFGSKRELGPQESSRLNSSMFQLENDLRENPGLAATLKPRLLNRYFWILDHLEASGADQSRSDKILLKIRLLDE
;
A
#
# COMPACT_ATOMS: atom_id res chain seq x y z
N MET A 1 -28.80 -34.56 -11.03
CA MET A 1 -27.82 -33.69 -10.36
C MET A 1 -27.26 -32.76 -11.42
N THR A 2 -28.01 -31.72 -11.75
CA THR A 2 -27.49 -30.58 -12.51
C THR A 2 -26.60 -29.81 -11.54
N GLU A 3 -25.28 -29.94 -11.69
CA GLU A 3 -24.36 -28.95 -11.11
C GLU A 3 -24.88 -27.56 -11.50
N GLU A 4 -25.01 -26.67 -10.52
CA GLU A 4 -25.55 -25.33 -10.72
C GLU A 4 -24.73 -24.62 -11.81
N ARG A 5 -25.38 -24.30 -12.93
CA ARG A 5 -24.73 -23.76 -14.14
C ARG A 5 -24.15 -22.36 -13.92
N ALA A 6 -24.78 -21.57 -13.04
CA ALA A 6 -24.34 -20.20 -12.71
C ALA A 6 -22.92 -20.16 -12.07
N PRO A 7 -22.59 -20.97 -11.04
CA PRO A 7 -21.21 -21.10 -10.54
C PRO A 7 -20.16 -21.44 -11.60
N SER A 8 -20.49 -22.31 -12.56
CA SER A 8 -19.58 -22.65 -13.65
C SER A 8 -19.34 -21.47 -14.59
N LEU A 9 -20.39 -20.71 -14.93
CA LEU A 9 -20.29 -19.50 -15.74
C LEU A 9 -19.50 -18.39 -15.02
N LEU A 10 -19.70 -18.23 -13.71
CA LEU A 10 -18.89 -17.32 -12.89
C LEU A 10 -17.40 -17.67 -12.94
N ALA A 11 -17.06 -18.95 -12.77
CA ALA A 11 -15.68 -19.42 -12.85
C ALA A 11 -15.06 -19.11 -14.23
N LEU A 12 -15.80 -19.32 -15.33
CA LEU A 12 -15.34 -18.96 -16.68
C LEU A 12 -15.13 -17.45 -16.83
N GLY A 13 -16.05 -16.63 -16.32
CA GLY A 13 -15.90 -15.18 -16.31
C GLY A 13 -14.67 -14.73 -15.54
N TYR A 14 -14.38 -15.34 -14.39
CA TYR A 14 -13.17 -15.06 -13.61
C TYR A 14 -11.89 -15.48 -14.33
N GLU A 15 -11.89 -16.58 -15.07
CA GLU A 15 -10.75 -16.94 -15.94
C GLU A 15 -10.56 -15.93 -17.08
N CYS A 16 -11.62 -15.41 -17.68
CA CYS A 16 -11.52 -14.33 -18.66
C CYS A 16 -10.89 -13.05 -18.05
N LEU A 17 -11.34 -12.64 -16.86
CA LEU A 17 -10.74 -11.49 -16.15
C LEU A 17 -9.25 -11.70 -15.86
N LYS A 18 -8.86 -12.90 -15.41
CA LYS A 18 -7.47 -13.27 -15.15
C LYS A 18 -6.57 -13.17 -16.39
N ASN A 19 -7.16 -13.23 -17.59
CA ASN A 19 -6.51 -13.06 -18.89
C ASN A 19 -6.73 -11.64 -19.48
N ALA A 20 -7.13 -10.68 -18.65
CA ALA A 20 -7.42 -9.29 -19.04
C ALA A 20 -8.56 -9.11 -20.07
N ASP A 21 -9.48 -10.06 -20.16
CA ASP A 21 -10.62 -10.03 -21.10
C ASP A 21 -11.94 -9.72 -20.39
N LEU A 22 -12.18 -8.43 -20.13
CA LEU A 22 -13.43 -7.96 -19.51
C LEU A 22 -14.65 -8.19 -20.41
N GLY A 23 -14.48 -8.16 -21.73
CA GLY A 23 -15.57 -8.30 -22.69
C GLY A 23 -16.21 -9.69 -22.60
N ASN A 24 -15.39 -10.75 -22.69
CA ASN A 24 -15.89 -12.11 -22.55
C ASN A 24 -16.32 -12.41 -21.10
N ALA A 25 -15.64 -11.86 -20.09
CA ALA A 25 -16.07 -12.00 -18.70
C ALA A 25 -17.49 -11.45 -18.48
N SER A 26 -17.79 -10.26 -19.00
CA SER A 26 -19.13 -9.65 -18.91
C SER A 26 -20.20 -10.52 -19.55
N ARG A 27 -19.92 -11.15 -20.70
CA ARG A 27 -20.86 -12.07 -21.36
C ARG A 27 -21.16 -13.30 -20.50
N PHE A 28 -20.15 -13.89 -19.87
CA PHE A 28 -20.36 -15.02 -18.94
C PHE A 28 -21.16 -14.62 -17.71
N PHE A 29 -20.95 -13.41 -17.17
CA PHE A 29 -21.74 -12.90 -16.04
C PHE A 29 -23.19 -12.61 -16.45
N GLU A 30 -23.42 -12.07 -17.65
CA GLU A 30 -24.76 -11.91 -18.21
C GLU A 30 -25.46 -13.27 -18.37
N GLU A 31 -24.79 -14.27 -18.94
CA GLU A 31 -25.34 -15.63 -19.04
C GLU A 31 -25.65 -16.23 -17.65
N ALA A 32 -24.77 -16.04 -16.67
CA ALA A 32 -25.00 -16.48 -15.29
C ALA A 32 -26.22 -15.80 -14.67
N LEU A 33 -26.45 -14.51 -14.99
CA LEU A 33 -27.61 -13.76 -14.51
C LEU A 33 -28.93 -14.27 -15.11
N HIS A 34 -28.91 -14.77 -16.35
CA HIS A 34 -30.09 -15.39 -16.95
C HIS A 34 -30.44 -16.73 -16.30
N GLU A 35 -29.44 -17.47 -15.81
CA GLU A 35 -29.62 -18.76 -15.11
C GLU A 35 -30.08 -18.55 -13.66
N ASP A 36 -29.51 -17.58 -12.95
CA ASP A 36 -29.86 -17.25 -11.56
C ASP A 36 -29.77 -15.73 -11.33
N PHE A 37 -30.92 -15.05 -11.50
CA PHE A 37 -31.02 -13.60 -11.47
C PHE A 37 -30.89 -12.98 -10.07
N ASP A 38 -31.11 -13.78 -9.02
CA ASP A 38 -31.04 -13.34 -7.62
C ASP A 38 -29.71 -13.74 -6.96
N ASN A 39 -28.81 -14.39 -7.69
CA ASN A 39 -27.50 -14.78 -7.18
C ASN A 39 -26.66 -13.57 -6.77
N ALA A 40 -26.30 -13.50 -5.49
CA ALA A 40 -25.55 -12.36 -4.96
C ALA A 40 -24.17 -12.18 -5.60
N GLU A 41 -23.47 -13.28 -5.93
CA GLU A 41 -22.13 -13.24 -6.55
C GLU A 41 -22.20 -12.81 -8.02
N VAL A 42 -23.24 -13.24 -8.75
CA VAL A 42 -23.50 -12.79 -10.12
C VAL A 42 -23.80 -11.29 -10.14
N LEU A 43 -24.72 -10.82 -9.29
CA LEU A 43 -25.07 -9.40 -9.21
C LEU A 43 -23.86 -8.55 -8.79
N PHE A 44 -23.03 -9.04 -7.87
CA PHE A 44 -21.77 -8.41 -7.49
C PHE A 44 -20.79 -8.32 -8.67
N SER A 45 -20.59 -9.43 -9.39
CA SER A 45 -19.66 -9.50 -10.53
C SER A 45 -20.10 -8.60 -11.68
N MET A 46 -21.39 -8.52 -11.97
CA MET A 46 -21.98 -7.61 -12.96
C MET A 46 -21.73 -6.14 -12.61
N LYS A 47 -21.96 -5.74 -11.35
CA LYS A 47 -21.71 -4.36 -10.89
C LYS A 47 -20.23 -4.00 -10.99
N CYS A 48 -19.35 -4.92 -10.64
CA CYS A 48 -17.90 -4.73 -10.76
C CYS A 48 -17.47 -4.63 -12.24
N ALA A 49 -18.00 -5.48 -13.13
CA ALA A 49 -17.71 -5.43 -14.55
C ALA A 49 -18.15 -4.11 -15.18
N GLN A 50 -19.34 -3.61 -14.82
CA GLN A 50 -19.83 -2.32 -15.30
C GLN A 50 -18.96 -1.15 -14.83
N PHE A 51 -18.51 -1.16 -13.57
CA PHE A 51 -17.57 -0.15 -13.05
C PHE A 51 -16.29 -0.12 -13.89
N TRP A 52 -15.71 -1.29 -14.16
CA TRP A 52 -14.45 -1.39 -14.89
C TRP A 52 -14.60 -1.10 -16.37
N GLN A 53 -15.73 -1.42 -16.99
CA GLN A 53 -16.00 -1.06 -18.38
C GLN A 53 -15.94 0.46 -18.57
N GLY A 54 -16.63 1.22 -17.69
CA GLY A 54 -16.57 2.68 -17.73
C GLY A 54 -15.15 3.22 -17.52
N CYS A 55 -14.36 2.61 -16.62
CA CYS A 55 -12.97 3.00 -16.40
C CYS A 55 -12.07 2.72 -17.62
N ILE A 56 -12.25 1.59 -18.29
CA ILE A 56 -11.49 1.23 -19.50
C ILE A 56 -11.85 2.17 -20.65
N ASP A 57 -13.13 2.49 -20.82
CA ASP A 57 -13.60 3.43 -21.83
C ASP A 57 -12.98 4.83 -21.64
N GLU A 58 -12.93 5.33 -20.41
CA GLU A 58 -12.24 6.59 -20.06
C GLU A 58 -10.74 6.51 -20.35
N THR A 59 -10.08 5.41 -19.96
CA THR A 59 -8.65 5.20 -20.18
C THR A 59 -8.30 5.17 -21.67
N SER A 60 -9.19 4.65 -22.51
CA SER A 60 -8.99 4.59 -23.96
C SER A 60 -8.81 5.97 -24.61
N GLN A 61 -9.37 7.01 -23.99
CA GLN A 61 -9.31 8.40 -24.46
C GLN A 61 -7.97 9.09 -24.16
N LEU A 62 -7.15 8.51 -23.27
CA LEU A 62 -5.82 9.03 -22.99
C LEU A 62 -4.86 8.66 -24.13
N GLU A 63 -3.87 9.51 -24.40
CA GLU A 63 -2.92 9.25 -25.50
C GLU A 63 -1.72 8.42 -25.05
N LYS A 64 -1.11 8.80 -23.92
CA LYS A 64 0.18 8.24 -23.47
C LYS A 64 0.00 6.94 -22.66
N PRO A 65 0.81 5.88 -22.93
CA PRO A 65 0.76 4.64 -22.14
C PRO A 65 0.98 4.86 -20.64
N LEU A 66 1.93 5.73 -20.27
CA LEU A 66 2.17 6.07 -18.87
C LEU A 66 0.91 6.61 -18.17
N ALA A 67 0.21 7.55 -18.81
CA ALA A 67 -1.02 8.13 -18.26
C ALA A 67 -2.14 7.09 -18.15
N LYS A 68 -2.22 6.14 -19.09
CA LYS A 68 -3.19 5.03 -19.04
C LYS A 68 -2.93 4.10 -17.85
N GLY A 69 -1.69 3.67 -17.67
CA GLY A 69 -1.31 2.82 -16.54
C GLY A 69 -1.58 3.49 -15.20
N ASP A 70 -1.17 4.77 -15.05
CA ASP A 70 -1.42 5.54 -13.83
C ASP A 70 -2.92 5.73 -13.54
N HIS A 71 -3.72 5.98 -14.57
CA HIS A 71 -5.17 6.10 -14.44
C HIS A 71 -5.81 4.80 -13.95
N ILE A 72 -5.45 3.65 -14.54
CA ILE A 72 -5.99 2.33 -14.14
C ILE A 72 -5.65 2.01 -12.69
N VAL A 73 -4.40 2.25 -12.26
CA VAL A 73 -3.99 2.04 -10.86
C VAL A 73 -4.73 2.99 -9.91
N ALA A 74 -4.93 4.25 -10.28
CA ALA A 74 -5.72 5.18 -9.48
C ALA A 74 -7.19 4.75 -9.36
N ARG A 75 -7.76 4.18 -10.42
CA ARG A 75 -9.13 3.64 -10.42
C ARG A 75 -9.28 2.43 -9.50
N TRP A 76 -8.23 1.65 -9.26
CA TRP A 76 -8.26 0.55 -8.29
C TRP A 76 -8.64 1.02 -6.87
N LYS A 77 -8.12 2.16 -6.43
CA LYS A 77 -8.46 2.74 -5.12
C LYS A 77 -9.92 3.16 -5.04
N SER A 78 -10.40 3.82 -6.10
CA SER A 78 -11.81 4.19 -6.23
C SER A 78 -12.71 2.95 -6.24
N PHE A 79 -12.23 1.86 -6.85
CA PHE A 79 -12.91 0.57 -6.85
C PHE A 79 -12.99 -0.04 -5.45
N GLN A 80 -11.91 0.00 -4.65
CA GLN A 80 -11.97 -0.45 -3.25
C GLN A 80 -13.01 0.31 -2.44
N VAL A 81 -13.14 1.63 -2.62
CA VAL A 81 -14.20 2.44 -2.01
C VAL A 81 -15.58 2.09 -2.56
N PHE A 82 -15.70 1.78 -3.85
CA PHE A 82 -16.95 1.32 -4.45
C PHE A 82 -17.41 -0.02 -3.86
N LEU A 83 -16.49 -0.95 -3.60
CA LEU A 83 -16.79 -2.26 -3.01
C LEU A 83 -17.42 -2.15 -1.62
N THR A 84 -17.11 -1.12 -0.83
CA THR A 84 -17.72 -0.92 0.49
C THR A 84 -19.19 -0.48 0.43
N ARG A 85 -19.68 -0.08 -0.75
CA ARG A 85 -21.05 0.43 -0.97
C ARG A 85 -22.00 -0.60 -1.55
N ILE A 86 -21.49 -1.76 -1.96
CA ILE A 86 -22.29 -2.85 -2.53
C ILE A 86 -22.30 -4.05 -1.57
N PRO A 87 -23.40 -4.82 -1.50
CA PRO A 87 -23.45 -6.01 -0.67
C PRO A 87 -22.62 -7.15 -1.28
N GLY A 88 -22.05 -7.97 -0.39
CA GLY A 88 -21.26 -9.14 -0.76
C GLY A 88 -19.76 -8.91 -0.62
N ASP A 89 -19.04 -9.96 -0.24
CA ASP A 89 -17.57 -10.00 -0.25
C ASP A 89 -17.14 -11.34 -0.85
N PHE A 90 -16.89 -11.31 -2.16
CA PHE A 90 -16.55 -12.50 -2.94
C PHE A 90 -15.07 -12.45 -3.29
N GLU A 91 -14.25 -13.15 -2.51
CA GLU A 91 -12.79 -13.12 -2.62
C GLU A 91 -12.30 -13.47 -4.03
N MET A 92 -12.90 -14.50 -4.65
CA MET A 92 -12.54 -14.94 -6.00
C MET A 92 -12.81 -13.87 -7.06
N ALA A 93 -13.95 -13.19 -6.97
CA ALA A 93 -14.28 -12.07 -7.83
C ALA A 93 -13.27 -10.93 -7.65
N ARG A 94 -13.02 -10.51 -6.40
CA ARG A 94 -12.06 -9.43 -6.09
C ARG A 94 -10.66 -9.75 -6.60
N TYR A 95 -10.21 -10.99 -6.43
CA TYR A 95 -8.93 -11.46 -6.95
C TYR A 95 -8.88 -11.42 -8.48
N ALA A 96 -9.94 -11.88 -9.17
CA ALA A 96 -10.00 -11.87 -10.64
C ALA A 96 -9.98 -10.44 -11.21
N PHE A 97 -10.73 -9.51 -10.61
CA PHE A 97 -10.69 -8.09 -11.00
C PHE A 97 -9.32 -7.47 -10.71
N LYS A 98 -8.72 -7.76 -9.55
CA LYS A 98 -7.36 -7.28 -9.24
C LYS A 98 -6.37 -7.73 -10.31
N ARG A 99 -6.36 -9.02 -10.64
CA ARG A 99 -5.51 -9.59 -11.70
C ARG A 99 -5.71 -8.85 -13.02
N MET A 100 -6.96 -8.68 -13.47
CA MET A 100 -7.28 -7.96 -14.69
C MET A 100 -6.67 -6.55 -14.70
N VAL A 101 -6.92 -5.78 -13.64
CA VAL A 101 -6.53 -4.37 -13.52
C VAL A 101 -5.02 -4.20 -13.57
N PHE A 102 -4.30 -5.00 -12.77
CA PHE A 102 -2.85 -4.90 -12.71
C PHE A 102 -2.15 -5.51 -13.93
N SER A 103 -2.78 -6.46 -14.64
CA SER A 103 -2.30 -6.91 -15.96
C SER A 103 -2.41 -5.78 -16.98
N VAL A 104 -3.58 -5.14 -17.07
CA VAL A 104 -3.80 -4.03 -18.01
C VAL A 104 -2.86 -2.85 -17.71
N ALA A 105 -2.70 -2.49 -16.44
CA ALA A 105 -1.78 -1.42 -16.05
C ALA A 105 -0.32 -1.76 -16.42
N LEU A 106 0.10 -3.01 -16.18
CA LEU A 106 1.43 -3.48 -16.53
C LEU A 106 1.67 -3.42 -18.04
N ASP A 107 0.72 -3.86 -18.86
CA ASP A 107 0.83 -3.81 -20.31
C ASP A 107 1.04 -2.37 -20.81
N PHE A 108 0.31 -1.40 -20.24
CA PHE A 108 0.53 0.01 -20.55
C PHE A 108 1.92 0.50 -20.14
N PHE A 109 2.43 0.10 -18.97
CA PHE A 109 3.78 0.48 -18.55
C PHE A 109 4.86 -0.16 -19.42
N LEU A 110 4.70 -1.43 -19.82
CA LEU A 110 5.64 -2.12 -20.69
C LEU A 110 5.65 -1.55 -22.11
N ALA A 111 4.52 -1.01 -22.58
CA ALA A 111 4.40 -0.33 -23.87
C ALA A 111 5.04 1.07 -23.92
N ILE A 112 5.54 1.61 -22.80
CA ILE A 112 6.30 2.86 -22.79
C ILE A 112 7.60 2.67 -23.61
N PRO A 113 8.00 3.64 -24.46
CA PRO A 113 9.29 3.58 -25.17
C PRO A 113 10.49 3.49 -24.22
N ASP A 114 11.55 2.79 -24.61
CA ASP A 114 12.68 2.52 -23.71
C ASP A 114 13.40 3.81 -23.28
N GLU A 115 13.49 4.84 -24.14
CA GLU A 115 14.07 6.13 -23.77
C GLU A 115 13.25 6.84 -22.67
N GLU A 116 11.92 6.68 -22.68
CA GLU A 116 11.05 7.23 -21.64
C GLU A 116 11.12 6.40 -20.35
N LYS A 117 11.27 5.07 -20.44
CA LYS A 117 11.53 4.22 -19.27
C LYS A 117 12.84 4.60 -18.58
N GLU A 118 13.90 4.81 -19.35
CA GLU A 118 15.20 5.28 -18.82
C GLU A 118 15.08 6.64 -18.13
N ALA A 119 14.30 7.56 -18.70
CA ALA A 119 14.05 8.87 -18.09
C ALA A 119 13.21 8.79 -16.80
N LEU A 120 12.29 7.83 -16.69
CA LEU A 120 11.50 7.58 -15.49
C LEU A 120 12.32 6.91 -14.37
N ASP A 121 13.31 6.09 -14.73
CA ASP A 121 14.27 5.45 -13.81
C ASP A 121 13.52 4.72 -12.67
N ALA A 122 13.79 5.07 -11.40
CA ALA A 122 13.13 4.49 -10.22
C ALA A 122 11.59 4.55 -10.26
N GLU A 123 11.02 5.53 -10.95
CA GLU A 123 9.58 5.76 -11.02
C GLU A 123 8.89 4.75 -11.96
N PHE A 124 9.61 4.28 -12.98
CA PHE A 124 9.18 3.14 -13.81
C PHE A 124 9.29 1.84 -13.02
N ASP A 125 10.43 1.61 -12.38
CA ASP A 125 10.66 0.41 -11.57
C ASP A 125 9.62 0.27 -10.43
N LEU A 126 9.26 1.38 -9.76
CA LEU A 126 8.19 1.39 -8.75
C LEU A 126 6.83 0.95 -9.33
N ARG A 127 6.45 1.46 -10.51
CA ARG A 127 5.18 1.14 -11.18
C ARG A 127 5.12 -0.31 -11.63
N ALA A 128 6.16 -0.77 -12.32
CA ALA A 128 6.26 -2.13 -12.82
C ALA A 128 6.29 -3.12 -11.64
N GLY A 129 7.09 -2.84 -10.61
CA GLY A 129 7.19 -3.63 -9.38
C GLY A 129 5.85 -3.78 -8.67
N ARG A 130 5.09 -2.69 -8.50
CA ARG A 130 3.73 -2.73 -7.94
C ARG A 130 2.77 -3.64 -8.70
N CYS A 131 2.76 -3.54 -10.02
CA CYS A 131 1.85 -4.37 -10.83
C CYS A 131 2.25 -5.84 -10.77
N ARG A 132 3.56 -6.14 -10.87
CA ARG A 132 4.09 -7.50 -10.75
C ARG A 132 3.77 -8.12 -9.39
N LYS A 133 3.93 -7.36 -8.31
CA LYS A 133 3.56 -7.75 -6.94
C LYS A 133 2.08 -8.11 -6.87
N ALA A 134 1.20 -7.24 -7.39
CA ALA A 134 -0.23 -7.47 -7.39
C ALA A 134 -0.69 -8.68 -8.23
N LEU A 135 0.11 -9.08 -9.22
CA LEU A 135 -0.11 -10.26 -10.06
C LEU A 135 0.44 -11.56 -9.44
N GLY A 136 1.22 -11.47 -8.35
CA GLY A 136 1.87 -12.61 -7.69
C GLY A 136 3.24 -12.97 -8.23
N ASP A 137 3.79 -12.16 -9.15
CA ASP A 137 5.14 -12.32 -9.70
C ASP A 137 6.16 -11.62 -8.76
N TYR A 138 6.30 -12.16 -7.56
CA TYR A 138 7.07 -11.54 -6.47
C TYR A 138 8.57 -11.46 -6.77
N GLU A 139 9.12 -12.43 -7.50
CA GLU A 139 10.54 -12.42 -7.89
C GLU A 139 10.86 -11.23 -8.80
N THR A 140 10.09 -11.05 -9.88
CA THR A 140 10.27 -9.92 -10.79
C THR A 140 9.94 -8.59 -10.11
N ALA A 141 8.90 -8.58 -9.28
CA ALA A 141 8.53 -7.40 -8.50
C ALA A 141 9.69 -6.93 -7.60
N GLN A 142 10.31 -7.86 -6.87
CA GLN A 142 11.43 -7.57 -6.00
C GLN A 142 12.61 -6.98 -6.78
N GLN A 143 12.96 -7.55 -7.94
CA GLN A 143 14.05 -7.02 -8.77
C GLN A 143 13.81 -5.55 -9.19
N HIS A 144 12.60 -5.22 -9.62
CA HIS A 144 12.23 -3.83 -9.94
C HIS A 144 12.31 -2.94 -8.70
N LEU A 145 11.72 -3.35 -7.58
CA LEU A 145 11.65 -2.54 -6.37
C LEU A 145 13.04 -2.32 -5.72
N GLU A 146 13.92 -3.33 -5.76
CA GLU A 146 15.31 -3.20 -5.31
C GLU A 146 16.09 -2.18 -6.16
N ARG A 147 15.89 -2.16 -7.49
CA ARG A 147 16.48 -1.12 -8.35
C ARG A 147 15.94 0.26 -7.99
N ALA A 148 14.63 0.41 -7.80
CA ALA A 148 14.01 1.67 -7.41
C ALA A 148 14.57 2.21 -6.08
N VAL A 149 14.71 1.34 -5.06
CA VAL A 149 15.31 1.70 -3.76
C VAL A 149 16.79 2.04 -3.90
N LYS A 150 17.55 1.32 -4.75
CA LYS A 150 18.97 1.62 -4.98
C LYS A 150 19.18 3.00 -5.60
N THR A 151 18.32 3.38 -6.55
CA THR A 151 18.34 4.70 -7.18
C THR A 151 17.86 5.79 -6.21
N ARG A 152 16.79 5.55 -5.44
CA ARG A 152 16.20 6.49 -4.48
C ARG A 152 16.18 5.92 -3.07
N LYS A 153 17.33 5.97 -2.40
CA LYS A 153 17.55 5.35 -1.07
C LYS A 153 16.64 5.87 0.03
N ASP A 154 16.19 7.12 -0.07
CA ASP A 154 15.34 7.78 0.93
C ASP A 154 13.89 8.00 0.42
N ASP A 155 13.39 7.16 -0.50
CA ASP A 155 11.99 7.20 -0.94
C ASP A 155 11.15 6.17 -0.16
N ALA A 156 10.34 6.68 0.78
CA ALA A 156 9.43 5.89 1.60
C ALA A 156 8.48 5.01 0.77
N ARG A 157 8.09 5.45 -0.44
CA ARG A 157 7.20 4.69 -1.32
C ARG A 157 7.87 3.41 -1.78
N CYS A 158 9.08 3.52 -2.32
CA CYS A 158 9.84 2.39 -2.82
C CYS A 158 10.16 1.38 -1.71
N LEU A 159 10.56 1.87 -0.53
CA LEU A 159 10.85 1.01 0.62
C LEU A 159 9.61 0.28 1.13
N ALA A 160 8.45 0.95 1.21
CA ALA A 160 7.21 0.32 1.65
C ALA A 160 6.74 -0.77 0.67
N GLU A 161 6.85 -0.53 -0.64
CA GLU A 161 6.50 -1.54 -1.64
C GLU A 161 7.46 -2.74 -1.62
N LEU A 162 8.76 -2.50 -1.45
CA LEU A 162 9.75 -3.57 -1.29
C LEU A 162 9.47 -4.38 -0.01
N ALA A 163 9.18 -3.70 1.10
CA ALA A 163 8.80 -4.33 2.36
C ALA A 163 7.58 -5.24 2.20
N ASP A 164 6.57 -4.77 1.46
CA ASP A 164 5.36 -5.52 1.17
C ASP A 164 5.66 -6.77 0.34
N CYS A 165 6.49 -6.62 -0.71
CA CYS A 165 6.93 -7.73 -1.54
C CYS A 165 7.69 -8.80 -0.72
N HIS A 166 8.61 -8.41 0.16
CA HIS A 166 9.28 -9.35 1.07
C HIS A 166 8.29 -10.09 1.97
N GLY A 167 7.27 -9.39 2.48
CA GLY A 167 6.23 -10.01 3.29
C GLY A 167 5.44 -11.09 2.52
N LEU A 168 5.07 -10.78 1.28
CA LEU A 168 4.35 -11.71 0.39
C LEU A 168 5.21 -12.90 -0.05
N SER A 169 6.53 -12.70 -0.22
CA SER A 169 7.50 -13.77 -0.49
C SER A 169 7.84 -14.63 0.74
N GLY A 170 7.34 -14.29 1.94
CA GLY A 170 7.55 -15.03 3.18
C GLY A 170 8.69 -14.52 4.07
N GLU A 171 9.41 -13.48 3.66
CA GLU A 171 10.55 -12.89 4.37
C GLU A 171 10.10 -11.85 5.42
N GLN A 172 9.33 -12.31 6.41
CA GLN A 172 8.65 -11.45 7.38
C GLN A 172 9.60 -10.53 8.19
N SER A 173 10.81 -11.00 8.51
CA SER A 173 11.78 -10.19 9.25
C SER A 173 12.28 -9.00 8.42
N ALA A 174 12.61 -9.22 7.14
CA ALA A 174 13.05 -8.17 6.24
C ALA A 174 11.92 -7.16 5.99
N SER A 175 10.70 -7.67 5.76
CA SER A 175 9.49 -6.86 5.61
C SER A 175 9.29 -5.87 6.76
N LYS A 176 9.35 -6.34 8.01
CA LYS A 176 9.17 -5.49 9.20
C LYS A 176 10.21 -4.37 9.32
N VAL A 177 11.48 -4.69 9.07
CA VAL A 177 12.56 -3.69 9.12
C VAL A 177 12.35 -2.61 8.06
N LEU A 178 12.05 -3.03 6.82
CA LEU A 178 11.84 -2.11 5.71
C LEU A 178 10.58 -1.24 5.89
N PHE A 179 9.47 -1.81 6.41
CA PHE A 179 8.29 -1.01 6.75
C PHE A 179 8.62 0.03 7.82
N ARG A 180 9.31 -0.37 8.90
CA ARG A 180 9.73 0.54 9.97
C ARG A 180 10.57 1.70 9.41
N GLU A 181 11.49 1.43 8.49
CA GLU A 181 12.28 2.44 7.79
C GLU A 181 11.42 3.34 6.88
N ALA A 182 10.53 2.76 6.08
CA ALA A 182 9.65 3.52 5.19
C ALA A 182 8.77 4.51 5.97
N PHE A 183 8.10 4.05 7.02
CA PHE A 183 7.30 4.89 7.91
C PHE A 183 8.15 5.84 8.75
N PHE A 184 9.44 5.58 8.95
CA PHE A 184 10.32 6.59 9.51
C PHE A 184 10.59 7.72 8.51
N ILE A 185 10.84 7.41 7.24
CA ILE A 185 11.21 8.40 6.22
C ILE A 185 10.06 9.35 5.88
N GLY A 186 8.86 8.83 5.62
CA GLY A 186 7.73 9.66 5.20
C GLY A 186 6.41 8.88 5.13
N PRO A 187 5.71 8.74 6.27
CA PRO A 187 4.43 8.02 6.33
C PRO A 187 3.39 8.51 5.32
N ASP A 188 3.24 9.83 5.20
CA ASP A 188 2.29 10.50 4.30
C ASP A 188 2.50 10.19 2.82
N LYS A 189 3.69 9.75 2.43
CA LYS A 189 4.00 9.35 1.05
C LYS A 189 3.56 7.91 0.76
N ILE A 190 3.38 7.08 1.78
CA ILE A 190 3.09 5.66 1.63
C ILE A 190 1.63 5.47 1.27
N ASP A 191 1.42 4.72 0.20
CA ASP A 191 0.10 4.44 -0.33
C ASP A 191 -0.50 3.20 0.32
N ILE A 192 -1.11 3.37 1.49
CA ILE A 192 -1.63 2.26 2.30
C ILE A 192 -2.63 1.40 1.54
N GLU A 193 -3.41 1.97 0.63
CA GLU A 193 -4.45 1.25 -0.14
C GLU A 193 -3.86 0.26 -1.16
N LEU A 194 -2.60 0.47 -1.58
CA LEU A 194 -1.88 -0.40 -2.52
C LEU A 194 -0.98 -1.44 -1.81
N LEU A 195 -0.85 -1.36 -0.48
CA LEU A 195 -0.14 -2.37 0.30
C LEU A 195 -1.04 -3.57 0.57
N GLU A 196 -0.52 -4.77 0.35
CA GLU A 196 -1.23 -6.03 0.57
C GLU A 196 -0.95 -6.63 1.94
N SER A 197 0.07 -6.14 2.64
CA SER A 197 0.45 -6.61 3.96
C SER A 197 -0.73 -6.52 4.94
N ASP A 198 -1.25 -7.69 5.32
CA ASP A 198 -2.23 -7.85 6.39
C ASP A 198 -1.82 -7.14 7.68
N MET A 199 -0.52 -7.12 7.98
CA MET A 199 0.03 -6.45 9.16
C MET A 199 -0.24 -4.95 9.10
N ILE A 200 0.04 -4.31 7.97
CA ILE A 200 -0.17 -2.87 7.77
C ILE A 200 -1.67 -2.56 7.69
N GLN A 201 -2.46 -3.38 6.99
CA GLN A 201 -3.91 -3.18 6.92
C GLN A 201 -4.59 -3.27 8.29
N LYS A 202 -4.17 -4.22 9.14
CA LYS A 202 -4.67 -4.34 10.53
C LYS A 202 -4.27 -3.15 11.40
N LEU A 203 -3.04 -2.63 11.24
CA LEU A 203 -2.61 -1.40 11.93
C LEU A 203 -3.44 -0.20 11.47
N ALA A 204 -3.61 -0.02 10.16
CA ALA A 204 -4.44 1.04 9.59
C ALA A 204 -5.90 0.96 10.10
N GLY A 205 -6.48 -0.24 10.16
CA GLY A 205 -7.80 -0.48 10.74
C GLY A 205 -7.92 -0.01 12.19
N LYS A 206 -6.97 -0.40 13.06
CA LYS A 206 -6.93 0.04 14.46
C LYS A 206 -6.80 1.56 14.61
N VAL A 207 -6.07 2.21 13.71
CA VAL A 207 -5.92 3.66 13.71
C VAL A 207 -7.25 4.33 13.29
N ARG A 208 -7.94 3.79 12.28
CA ARG A 208 -9.24 4.31 11.80
C ARG A 208 -10.35 4.19 12.83
N GLU A 209 -10.30 3.19 13.72
CA GLU A 209 -11.24 3.06 14.84
C GLU A 209 -11.23 4.26 15.81
N ARG A 210 -10.21 5.13 15.74
CA ARG A 210 -10.09 6.36 16.54
C ARG A 210 -10.76 7.58 15.91
N GLU A 211 -11.51 7.40 14.83
CA GLU A 211 -12.19 8.48 14.07
C GLU A 211 -11.21 9.57 13.56
N LEU A 212 -9.96 9.19 13.32
CA LEU A 212 -8.94 10.05 12.72
C LEU A 212 -9.22 10.24 11.23
N SER A 213 -8.74 11.36 10.67
CA SER A 213 -8.81 11.58 9.23
C SER A 213 -7.89 10.63 8.47
N GLU A 214 -8.26 10.24 7.24
CA GLU A 214 -7.42 9.36 6.40
C GLU A 214 -6.01 9.94 6.14
N LYS A 215 -5.83 11.26 6.26
CA LYS A 215 -4.51 11.90 6.14
C LYS A 215 -3.60 11.64 7.34
N GLU A 216 -4.17 11.36 8.51
CA GLU A 216 -3.44 11.09 9.75
C GLU A 216 -3.12 9.60 9.91
N VAL A 217 -3.88 8.73 9.24
CA VAL A 217 -3.72 7.27 9.36
C VAL A 217 -2.27 6.82 9.12
N PRO A 218 -1.58 7.27 8.05
CA PRO A 218 -0.20 6.87 7.82
C PRO A 218 0.74 7.27 8.95
N GLU A 219 0.55 8.45 9.53
CA GLU A 219 1.41 8.99 10.59
C GLU A 219 1.34 8.15 11.86
N TRP A 220 0.17 7.62 12.19
CA TRP A 220 -0.06 6.83 13.39
C TRP A 220 0.33 5.36 13.24
N ILE A 221 0.42 4.82 12.02
CA ILE A 221 0.85 3.43 11.78
C ILE A 221 2.16 3.09 12.51
N PRO A 222 3.27 3.87 12.40
CA PRO A 222 4.50 3.52 13.10
C PRO A 222 4.38 3.55 14.62
N VAL A 223 3.56 4.44 15.18
CA VAL A 223 3.32 4.50 16.62
C VAL A 223 2.62 3.23 17.11
N TYR A 224 1.54 2.83 16.45
CA TYR A 224 0.85 1.59 16.78
C TYR A 224 1.68 0.35 16.45
N GLY A 225 2.50 0.40 15.40
CA GLY A 225 3.46 -0.65 15.05
C GLY A 225 4.46 -0.90 16.18
N GLU A 226 4.96 0.16 16.82
CA GLU A 226 5.86 0.05 17.98
C GLU A 226 5.12 -0.47 19.22
N LEU A 227 3.97 0.13 19.57
CA LEU A 227 3.21 -0.25 20.77
C LEU A 227 2.69 -1.69 20.73
N THR A 228 2.46 -2.25 19.54
CA THR A 228 2.05 -3.64 19.35
C THR A 228 3.22 -4.62 19.19
N GLY A 229 4.46 -4.11 19.14
CA GLY A 229 5.67 -4.90 18.92
C GLY A 229 5.87 -5.39 17.48
N LEU A 230 5.02 -4.97 16.54
CA LEU A 230 5.13 -5.35 15.12
C LEU A 230 6.37 -4.76 14.45
N PHE A 231 6.79 -3.56 14.88
CA PHE A 231 8.04 -2.91 14.45
C PHE A 231 9.23 -3.20 15.38
N GLY A 232 9.17 -4.27 16.18
CA GLY A 232 10.25 -4.63 17.11
C GLY A 232 11.56 -5.11 16.46
N SER A 233 11.62 -5.30 15.13
CA SER A 233 12.87 -5.60 14.43
C SER A 233 13.71 -4.33 14.24
N LYS A 234 14.74 -4.16 15.07
CA LYS A 234 15.55 -2.94 15.15
C LYS A 234 16.85 -3.07 14.35
N ARG A 235 17.20 -2.03 13.58
CA ARG A 235 18.54 -1.81 13.01
C ARG A 235 19.27 -0.76 13.83
N GLU A 236 20.57 -0.95 14.03
CA GLU A 236 21.43 0.05 14.65
C GLU A 236 21.59 1.29 13.75
N LEU A 237 21.39 2.47 14.33
CA LEU A 237 21.60 3.74 13.66
C LEU A 237 23.08 4.09 13.60
N GLY A 238 23.55 4.49 12.42
CA GLY A 238 24.88 5.06 12.27
C GLY A 238 25.00 6.44 12.95
N PRO A 239 26.23 6.93 13.25
CA PRO A 239 26.42 8.22 13.93
C PRO A 239 25.78 9.41 13.21
N GLN A 240 25.82 9.43 11.87
CA GLN A 240 25.21 10.49 11.06
C GLN A 240 23.67 10.42 11.08
N GLU A 241 23.09 9.22 11.12
CA GLU A 241 21.65 9.02 11.22
C GLU A 241 21.14 9.48 12.59
N SER A 242 21.84 9.12 13.66
CA SER A 242 21.56 9.56 15.03
C SER A 242 21.62 11.09 15.17
N SER A 243 22.62 11.74 14.56
CA SER A 243 22.70 13.21 14.54
C SER A 243 21.53 13.85 13.78
N ARG A 244 21.18 13.33 12.60
CA ARG A 244 20.01 13.79 11.81
C ARG A 244 18.70 13.60 12.58
N LEU A 245 18.55 12.48 13.29
CA LEU A 245 17.40 12.19 14.14
C LEU A 245 17.24 13.24 15.24
N ASN A 246 18.31 13.58 15.95
CA ASN A 246 18.27 14.61 16.99
C ASN A 246 17.86 15.99 16.43
N SER A 247 18.41 16.38 15.28
CA SER A 247 18.01 17.63 14.60
C SER A 247 16.54 17.61 14.19
N SER A 248 16.05 16.49 13.65
CA SER A 248 14.65 16.34 13.25
C SER A 248 13.70 16.39 14.45
N MET A 249 14.05 15.77 15.58
CA MET A 249 13.25 15.86 16.81
C MET A 249 13.12 17.30 17.29
N PHE A 250 14.24 18.05 17.34
CA PHE A 250 14.23 19.44 17.76
C PHE A 250 13.37 20.32 16.85
N GLN A 251 13.44 20.10 15.53
CA GLN A 251 12.59 20.80 14.57
C GLN A 251 11.11 20.51 14.82
N LEU A 252 10.73 19.24 14.92
CA LEU A 252 9.34 18.83 15.16
C LEU A 252 8.80 19.36 16.50
N GLU A 253 9.63 19.41 17.55
CA GLU A 253 9.26 20.01 18.84
C GLU A 253 8.95 21.50 18.72
N ASN A 254 9.72 22.24 17.91
CA ASN A 254 9.46 23.66 17.68
C ASN A 254 8.25 23.87 16.77
N ASP A 255 8.15 23.11 15.67
CA ASP A 255 7.04 23.19 14.73
C ASP A 255 5.70 22.93 15.42
N LEU A 256 5.66 21.95 16.34
CA LEU A 256 4.47 21.65 17.14
C LEU A 256 4.10 22.79 18.09
N ARG A 257 5.10 23.48 18.66
CA ARG A 257 4.89 24.64 19.54
C ARG A 257 4.37 25.86 18.76
N GLU A 258 4.92 26.09 17.57
CA GLU A 258 4.58 27.23 16.72
C GLU A 258 3.27 27.00 15.94
N ASN A 259 2.95 25.75 15.61
CA ASN A 259 1.79 25.39 14.79
C ASN A 259 0.92 24.31 15.47
N PRO A 260 0.21 24.63 16.57
CA PRO A 260 -0.65 23.65 17.26
C PRO A 260 -1.74 23.05 16.37
N GLY A 261 -2.16 23.74 15.30
CA GLY A 261 -3.13 23.23 14.33
C GLY A 261 -2.64 22.03 13.51
N LEU A 262 -1.33 21.76 13.49
CA LEU A 262 -0.72 20.59 12.84
C LEU A 262 -0.42 19.45 13.82
N ALA A 263 -0.87 19.57 15.08
CA ALA A 263 -0.54 18.59 16.12
C ALA A 263 -0.95 17.17 15.75
N ALA A 264 -2.06 16.99 15.05
CA ALA A 264 -2.56 15.67 14.70
C ALA A 264 -1.65 14.87 13.75
N THR A 265 -0.82 15.55 12.95
CA THR A 265 0.20 14.91 12.11
C THR A 265 1.61 15.00 12.72
N LEU A 266 1.94 16.10 13.40
CA LEU A 266 3.27 16.29 13.99
C LEU A 266 3.51 15.45 15.25
N LYS A 267 2.50 15.27 16.11
CA LYS A 267 2.57 14.44 17.33
C LYS A 267 2.98 12.99 17.02
N PRO A 268 2.28 12.24 16.15
CA PRO A 268 2.67 10.87 15.83
C PRO A 268 4.06 10.77 15.16
N ARG A 269 4.43 11.74 14.30
CA ARG A 269 5.79 11.81 13.75
C ARG A 269 6.84 11.94 14.84
N LEU A 270 6.63 12.85 15.78
CA LEU A 270 7.55 13.09 16.90
C LEU A 270 7.65 11.88 17.82
N LEU A 271 6.53 11.22 18.14
CA LEU A 271 6.51 9.96 18.89
C LEU A 271 7.35 8.88 18.20
N ASN A 272 7.18 8.70 16.89
CA ASN A 272 7.99 7.76 16.11
C ASN A 272 9.49 8.10 16.21
N ARG A 273 9.87 9.38 16.11
CA ARG A 273 11.28 9.79 16.31
C ARG A 273 11.80 9.44 17.70
N TYR A 274 10.98 9.61 18.75
CA TYR A 274 11.37 9.24 20.10
C TYR A 274 11.57 7.74 20.29
N PHE A 275 10.74 6.89 19.67
CA PHE A 275 10.96 5.45 19.71
C PHE A 275 12.30 5.07 19.07
N TRP A 276 12.62 5.65 17.91
CA TRP A 276 13.90 5.41 17.25
C TRP A 276 15.11 5.84 18.08
N ILE A 277 15.05 6.98 18.79
CA ILE A 277 16.18 7.40 19.63
C ILE A 277 16.30 6.54 20.89
N LEU A 278 15.18 6.12 21.49
CA LEU A 278 15.19 5.20 22.62
C LEU A 278 15.86 3.88 22.24
N ASP A 279 15.52 3.34 21.08
CA ASP A 279 16.12 2.11 20.56
C ASP A 279 17.63 2.26 20.34
N HIS A 280 18.07 3.41 19.83
CA HIS A 280 19.49 3.69 19.66
C HIS A 280 20.22 3.84 21.00
N LEU A 281 19.61 4.48 21.99
CA LEU A 281 20.19 4.62 23.34
C LEU A 281 20.29 3.26 24.05
N GLU A 282 19.28 2.40 23.88
CA GLU A 282 19.29 1.02 24.40
C GLU A 282 20.43 0.20 23.76
N ALA A 283 20.54 0.23 22.41
CA ALA A 283 21.57 -0.52 21.69
C ALA A 283 23.01 -0.03 21.99
N SER A 284 23.19 1.28 22.20
CA SER A 284 24.51 1.86 22.49
C SER A 284 24.94 1.75 23.96
N GLY A 285 24.09 1.22 24.84
CA GLY A 285 24.34 1.16 26.28
C GLY A 285 24.49 2.56 26.90
N ALA A 286 23.81 3.55 26.34
CA ALA A 286 23.89 4.94 26.78
C ALA A 286 23.30 5.14 28.19
N ASP A 287 23.67 6.25 28.83
CA ASP A 287 23.21 6.60 30.18
C ASP A 287 21.67 6.64 30.29
N GLN A 288 21.14 5.92 31.27
CA GLN A 288 19.72 5.82 31.62
C GLN A 288 19.07 7.21 31.76
N SER A 289 19.82 8.21 32.22
CA SER A 289 19.32 9.59 32.38
C SER A 289 18.82 10.21 31.06
N ARG A 290 19.39 9.81 29.92
CA ARG A 290 18.95 10.28 28.60
C ARG A 290 17.66 9.61 28.17
N SER A 291 17.56 8.30 28.37
CA SER A 291 16.34 7.53 28.09
C SER A 291 15.16 8.05 28.92
N ASP A 292 15.38 8.32 30.21
CA ASP A 292 14.34 8.84 31.12
C ASP A 292 13.81 10.22 30.67
N LYS A 293 14.68 11.08 30.13
CA LYS A 293 14.27 12.39 29.57
C LYS A 293 13.36 12.23 28.34
N ILE A 294 13.66 11.29 27.45
CA ILE A 294 12.83 11.04 26.28
C ILE A 294 11.48 10.44 26.69
N LEU A 295 11.47 9.51 27.65
CA LEU A 295 10.24 8.95 28.20
C LEU A 295 9.36 10.03 28.87
N LEU A 296 9.96 10.99 29.58
CA LEU A 296 9.23 12.12 30.13
C LEU A 296 8.60 12.98 29.03
N LYS A 297 9.32 13.24 27.93
CA LYS A 297 8.78 13.97 26.78
C LYS A 297 7.59 13.23 26.15
N ILE A 298 7.67 11.91 25.99
CA ILE A 298 6.55 11.10 25.49
C ILE A 298 5.31 11.26 26.38
N ARG A 299 5.47 11.19 27.71
CA ARG A 299 4.35 11.37 28.65
C ARG A 299 3.70 12.75 28.52
N LEU A 300 4.51 13.80 28.47
CA LEU A 300 4.03 15.18 28.31
C LEU A 300 3.34 15.44 26.97
N LEU A 301 3.63 14.64 25.94
CA LEU A 301 2.95 14.71 24.66
C LEU A 301 1.60 13.99 24.68
N ASP A 302 1.40 13.01 25.56
CA ASP A 302 0.18 12.22 25.66
C ASP A 302 -0.89 12.84 26.58
N GLU A 303 -0.47 13.74 27.48
CA GLU A 303 -1.34 14.63 28.28
C GLU A 303 -2.02 15.71 27.42
#